data_AF-A0A4Y9SBW1-F1
#
_entry.id   AF-A0A4Y9SBW1-F1
#
_cell.length_a   1.000
_cell.length_b   1.000
_cell.length_c   1.000
_cell.angle_alpha   90.00
_cell.angle_beta   90.00
_cell.angle_gamma   90.00
#
_symmetry.space_group_name_H-M   'P 1'
#
loop_
_entity.id
_entity.type
_entity.pdbx_description
1 polymer ?
#
loop_
_entity_poly.entity_id
_entity_poly.type
_entity_poly.pdbx_seq_one_letter_code
_entity_poly.pdbx_strand_id
1 'polypeptide(L)'
;MADIPDPVMAACEQHWPAHKYDCSGFVKAVATDLSIELFGQANQIIDYLDHSARWQNLGADPATATTRANSGEFVIAGLKATGHGHLAVVVKSNSGRYPIGYWGQFGGIGKRKTSLNFSWRRSDWPKVQFYAAKL
;
A
#
# COMPACT_ATOMS: atom_id res chain seq x y z
N MET A 1 -18.23 -0.45 -22.18
CA MET A 1 -17.18 0.45 -21.65
C MET A 1 -15.97 -0.43 -21.42
N ALA A 2 -14.88 -0.22 -22.15
CA ALA A 2 -13.66 -0.99 -21.92
C ALA A 2 -13.19 -0.74 -20.48
N ASP A 3 -12.97 -1.81 -19.73
CA ASP A 3 -12.38 -1.76 -18.39
C ASP A 3 -10.99 -1.11 -18.55
N ILE A 4 -10.86 0.15 -18.15
CA ILE A 4 -9.56 0.82 -18.15
C ILE A 4 -8.73 0.07 -17.10
N PRO A 5 -7.59 -0.54 -17.48
CA PRO A 5 -6.77 -1.29 -16.54
C PRO A 5 -6.43 -0.40 -15.34
N ASP A 6 -6.67 -0.90 -14.13
CA ASP A 6 -6.29 -0.19 -12.90
C ASP A 6 -4.78 0.05 -12.89
N PRO A 7 -4.31 1.31 -13.05
CA PRO A 7 -2.88 1.61 -13.18
C PRO A 7 -2.10 1.18 -11.93
N VAL A 8 -2.74 1.23 -10.76
CA VAL A 8 -2.13 0.78 -9.50
C VAL A 8 -1.90 -0.74 -9.54
N MET A 9 -2.89 -1.51 -9.98
CA MET A 9 -2.78 -2.96 -10.07
C MET A 9 -1.76 -3.38 -11.15
N ALA A 10 -1.72 -2.67 -12.28
CA ALA A 10 -0.73 -2.92 -13.33
C ALA A 10 0.71 -2.70 -12.83
N ALA A 11 0.97 -1.56 -12.17
CA ALA A 11 2.27 -1.27 -11.56
C ALA A 11 2.62 -2.31 -10.48
N CYS A 12 1.65 -2.72 -9.66
CA CYS A 12 1.86 -3.76 -8.66
C CYS A 12 2.27 -5.11 -9.28
N GLU A 13 1.60 -5.56 -10.35
CA GLU A 13 1.96 -6.81 -11.04
C GLU A 13 3.35 -6.75 -11.67
N GLN A 14 3.71 -5.59 -12.25
CA GLN A 14 5.02 -5.37 -12.86
C GLN A 14 6.16 -5.44 -11.83
N HIS A 15 6.01 -4.78 -10.69
CA HIS A 15 7.11 -4.59 -9.74
C HIS A 15 7.19 -5.66 -8.66
N TRP A 16 6.11 -6.38 -8.38
CA TRP A 16 6.10 -7.38 -7.31
C TRP A 16 7.18 -8.47 -7.48
N PRO A 17 7.42 -9.06 -8.67
CA PRO A 17 8.42 -10.12 -8.83
C PRO A 17 9.83 -9.72 -8.38
N ALA A 18 10.25 -8.49 -8.69
CA ALA A 18 11.56 -7.95 -8.34
C ALA A 18 11.64 -7.49 -6.88
N HIS A 19 10.53 -7.03 -6.30
CA HIS A 19 10.48 -6.43 -4.97
C HIS A 19 9.77 -7.28 -3.90
N LYS A 20 9.44 -8.55 -4.17
CA LYS A 20 8.74 -9.42 -3.21
C LYS A 20 9.46 -9.61 -1.86
N TYR A 21 10.75 -9.30 -1.78
CA TYR A 21 11.57 -9.35 -0.55
C TYR A 21 11.77 -7.96 0.11
N ASP A 22 11.19 -6.88 -0.44
CA ASP A 22 11.39 -5.51 0.04
C ASP A 22 10.07 -4.70 -0.06
N CYS A 23 9.45 -4.44 1.10
CA CYS A 23 8.22 -3.65 1.15
C CYS A 23 8.43 -2.20 0.70
N SER A 24 9.54 -1.57 1.09
CA SER A 24 9.78 -0.16 0.80
C SER A 24 10.16 0.04 -0.67
N GLY A 25 11.02 -0.84 -1.21
CA GLY A 25 11.36 -0.87 -2.62
C GLY A 25 10.15 -1.11 -3.50
N PHE A 26 9.28 -2.05 -3.11
CA PHE A 26 8.03 -2.32 -3.83
C PHE A 26 7.13 -1.08 -3.92
N VAL A 27 6.84 -0.44 -2.79
CA VAL A 27 5.95 0.73 -2.77
C VAL A 27 6.54 1.91 -3.53
N LYS A 28 7.86 2.13 -3.45
CA LYS A 28 8.55 3.16 -4.23
C LYS A 28 8.45 2.90 -5.73
N ALA A 29 8.70 1.66 -6.17
CA ALA A 29 8.64 1.31 -7.59
C ALA A 29 7.23 1.50 -8.17
N VAL A 30 6.19 1.07 -7.43
CA VAL A 30 4.79 1.31 -7.80
C VAL A 30 4.49 2.82 -7.86
N ALA A 31 4.94 3.60 -6.87
CA ALA A 31 4.70 5.03 -6.83
C ALA A 31 5.37 5.77 -8.00
N THR A 32 6.60 5.37 -8.38
CA THR A 32 7.32 5.94 -9.53
C THR A 32 6.52 5.80 -10.83
N ASP A 33 5.95 4.63 -11.11
CA ASP A 33 5.11 4.42 -12.29
C ASP A 33 3.84 5.31 -12.26
N LEU A 34 3.38 5.64 -11.06
CA LEU A 34 2.25 6.54 -10.82
C LEU A 34 2.67 8.01 -10.73
N SER A 35 3.91 8.34 -11.13
CA SER A 35 4.48 9.70 -11.07
C SER A 35 4.46 10.34 -9.67
N ILE A 36 4.57 9.51 -8.63
CA ILE A 36 4.68 9.93 -7.23
C ILE A 36 6.04 9.49 -6.69
N GLU A 37 6.85 10.45 -6.28
CA GLU A 37 8.14 10.15 -5.69
C GLU A 37 8.01 9.84 -4.19
N LEU A 38 8.60 8.73 -3.76
CA LEU A 38 8.70 8.33 -2.36
C LEU A 38 10.17 8.01 -2.04
N PHE A 39 10.63 8.46 -0.86
CA PHE A 39 12.03 8.33 -0.45
C PHE A 39 12.16 7.61 0.89
N GLY A 40 13.30 6.96 1.07
CA GLY A 40 13.64 6.28 2.31
C GLY A 40 13.08 4.87 2.46
N GLN A 41 13.04 4.43 3.72
CA GLN A 41 12.55 3.13 4.20
C GLN A 41 11.12 3.25 4.72
N ALA A 42 10.47 2.12 5.04
CA ALA A 42 9.06 2.08 5.45
C ALA A 42 8.68 3.11 6.53
N ASN A 43 9.46 3.22 7.61
CA ASN A 43 9.19 4.20 8.67
C ASN A 43 9.25 5.65 8.16
N GLN A 44 10.24 5.98 7.34
CA GLN A 44 10.44 7.32 6.78
C GLN A 44 9.37 7.67 5.76
N ILE A 45 8.92 6.69 4.98
CA ILE A 45 7.80 6.86 4.05
C ILE A 45 6.54 7.19 4.86
N ILE A 46 6.23 6.45 5.92
CA ILE A 46 5.05 6.75 6.77
C ILE A 46 5.14 8.17 7.34
N ASP A 47 6.30 8.57 7.85
CA ASP A 47 6.51 9.95 8.33
C ASP A 47 6.26 10.98 7.23
N TYR A 48 6.73 10.72 6.00
CA TYR A 48 6.44 11.58 4.86
C TYR A 48 4.93 11.63 4.53
N LEU A 49 4.23 10.50 4.54
CA LEU A 49 2.79 10.43 4.26
C LEU A 49 1.97 11.21 5.28
N ASP A 50 2.36 11.18 6.57
CA ASP A 50 1.71 11.94 7.64
C ASP A 50 1.88 13.45 7.53
N HIS A 51 2.96 13.92 6.90
CA HIS A 51 3.31 15.35 6.84
C HIS A 51 3.18 15.98 5.44
N SER A 52 2.82 15.20 4.42
CA SER A 52 2.71 15.66 3.04
C SER A 52 1.31 16.16 2.71
N ALA A 53 1.20 17.35 2.11
CA ALA A 53 -0.06 17.86 1.58
C ALA A 53 -0.61 17.06 0.38
N ARG A 54 0.21 16.21 -0.24
CA ARG A 54 -0.19 15.31 -1.35
C ARG A 54 -1.07 14.16 -0.85
N TRP A 55 -0.93 13.78 0.42
CA TRP A 55 -1.49 12.57 0.99
C TRP A 55 -2.56 12.90 2.03
N GLN A 56 -3.68 12.19 1.95
CA GLN A 56 -4.71 12.23 2.97
C GLN A 56 -4.55 11.00 3.88
N ASN A 57 -4.33 11.23 5.18
CA ASN A 57 -4.43 10.18 6.19
C ASN A 57 -5.92 9.82 6.38
N LEU A 58 -6.25 8.54 6.16
CA LEU A 58 -7.59 7.96 6.24
C LEU A 58 -7.86 7.29 7.60
N GLY A 59 -6.89 7.28 8.50
CA GLY A 59 -6.94 6.56 9.76
C GLY A 59 -6.78 5.05 9.58
N ALA A 60 -7.35 4.29 10.50
CA ALA A 60 -7.23 2.83 10.56
C ALA A 60 -8.45 2.07 9.98
N ASP A 61 -9.35 2.74 9.24
CA ASP A 61 -10.55 2.10 8.69
C ASP A 61 -10.27 1.43 7.32
N PRO A 62 -10.32 0.09 7.24
CA PRO A 62 -10.04 -0.61 5.99
C PRO A 62 -11.16 -0.46 4.93
N ALA A 63 -12.39 -0.16 5.36
CA ALA A 63 -13.49 0.07 4.43
C ALA A 63 -13.29 1.39 3.66
N THR A 64 -12.86 2.44 4.36
CA THR A 64 -12.48 3.72 3.74
C THR A 64 -11.32 3.52 2.76
N ALA A 65 -10.28 2.77 3.13
CA ALA A 65 -9.15 2.49 2.23
C ALA A 65 -9.58 1.77 0.93
N THR A 66 -10.46 0.77 1.05
CA THR A 66 -10.99 0.04 -0.11
C THR A 66 -11.82 0.94 -1.01
N THR A 67 -12.67 1.78 -0.42
CA THR A 67 -13.47 2.76 -1.16
C THR A 67 -12.58 3.72 -1.95
N ARG A 68 -11.51 4.24 -1.35
CA ARG A 68 -10.56 5.15 -2.00
C ARG A 68 -9.81 4.51 -3.16
N ALA A 69 -9.34 3.26 -2.98
CA ALA A 69 -8.72 2.52 -4.06
C ALA A 69 -9.72 2.26 -5.21
N ASN A 70 -10.96 1.90 -4.89
CA ASN A 70 -12.04 1.72 -5.88
C ASN A 70 -12.38 3.00 -6.63
N SER A 71 -12.22 4.18 -6.01
CA SER A 71 -12.33 5.49 -6.67
C SER A 71 -11.15 5.84 -7.57
N GLY A 72 -10.11 5.00 -7.65
CA GLY A 72 -8.93 5.23 -8.48
C GLY A 72 -7.82 6.04 -7.80
N GLU A 73 -7.86 6.19 -6.48
CA GLU A 73 -6.77 6.80 -5.71
C GLU A 73 -5.66 5.79 -5.44
N PHE A 74 -4.41 6.24 -5.33
CA PHE A 74 -3.30 5.42 -4.87
C PHE A 74 -3.31 5.33 -3.35
N VAL A 75 -3.50 4.12 -2.82
CA VAL A 75 -3.68 3.89 -1.40
C VAL A 75 -2.54 3.03 -0.83
N ILE A 76 -1.89 3.55 0.21
CA ILE A 76 -0.83 2.86 0.94
C ILE A 76 -1.33 2.55 2.35
N ALA A 77 -1.15 1.31 2.79
CA ALA A 77 -1.29 0.89 4.17
C ALA A 77 0.10 0.84 4.82
N GLY A 78 0.24 1.40 6.03
CA GLY A 78 1.52 1.51 6.71
C GLY A 78 1.43 1.35 8.21
N LEU A 79 2.45 0.72 8.80
CA LEU A 79 2.66 0.70 10.24
C LEU A 79 4.15 0.82 10.56
N LYS A 80 4.50 1.81 11.37
CA LYS A 80 5.87 1.98 11.88
C LYS A 80 6.19 0.91 12.91
N ALA A 81 7.46 0.51 12.98
CA ALA A 81 7.97 -0.37 14.02
C ALA A 81 9.42 -0.04 14.36
N THR A 82 9.89 -0.51 15.51
CA THR A 82 11.32 -0.42 15.89
C THR A 82 12.16 -1.17 14.86
N GLY A 83 13.12 -0.47 14.22
CA GLY A 83 13.90 -1.01 13.11
C GLY A 83 13.16 -0.87 11.77
N HIS A 84 12.33 -1.85 11.41
CA HIS A 84 11.67 -1.93 10.11
C HIS A 84 10.15 -1.87 10.22
N GLY A 85 9.57 -0.74 9.82
CA GLY A 85 8.13 -0.67 9.55
C GLY A 85 7.73 -1.53 8.35
N HIS A 86 6.45 -1.53 8.05
CA HIS A 86 5.90 -2.27 6.92
C HIS A 86 4.92 -1.44 6.12
N LEU A 87 4.92 -1.65 4.81
CA LEU A 87 4.06 -0.98 3.85
C LEU A 87 3.42 -2.00 2.91
N ALA A 88 2.19 -1.71 2.49
CA ALA A 88 1.49 -2.43 1.44
C ALA A 88 0.70 -1.46 0.55
N VAL A 89 0.54 -1.81 -0.72
CA VAL A 89 -0.35 -1.08 -1.65
C VAL A 89 -1.72 -1.73 -1.61
N VAL A 90 -2.77 -0.92 -1.43
CA VAL A 90 -4.16 -1.37 -1.56
C VAL A 90 -4.61 -1.17 -3.01
N VAL A 91 -5.30 -2.16 -3.56
CA VAL A 91 -5.79 -2.15 -4.96
C VAL A 91 -7.30 -2.24 -5.01
N LYS A 92 -7.86 -1.94 -6.19
CA LYS A 92 -9.29 -2.13 -6.45
C LYS A 92 -9.71 -3.58 -6.19
N SER A 93 -10.80 -3.73 -5.46
CA SER A 93 -11.36 -5.04 -5.12
C SER A 93 -12.82 -4.96 -4.70
N ASN A 94 -13.53 -6.07 -4.83
CA ASN A 94 -14.88 -6.20 -4.30
C ASN A 94 -14.82 -6.19 -2.76
N SER A 95 -15.74 -5.44 -2.14
CA SER A 95 -15.75 -5.16 -0.71
C SER A 95 -15.64 -6.42 0.13
N GLY A 96 -14.64 -6.46 1.01
CA GLY A 96 -14.44 -7.49 2.04
C GLY A 96 -14.05 -6.85 3.36
N ARG A 97 -13.94 -7.66 4.43
CA ARG A 97 -13.55 -7.16 5.77
C ARG A 97 -12.17 -6.50 5.79
N TYR A 98 -11.26 -6.96 4.93
CA TYR A 98 -9.92 -6.41 4.78
C TYR A 98 -9.68 -6.05 3.31
N PRO A 99 -8.90 -5.00 3.02
CA PRO A 99 -8.60 -4.60 1.66
C PRO A 99 -7.75 -5.68 0.99
N ILE A 100 -7.76 -5.71 -0.35
CA ILE A 100 -6.84 -6.52 -1.15
C ILE A 100 -5.64 -5.66 -1.55
N GLY A 101 -4.46 -6.26 -1.61
CA GLY A 101 -3.25 -5.54 -1.95
C GLY A 101 -2.03 -6.37 -2.25
N TYR A 102 -0.92 -5.66 -2.36
CA TYR A 102 0.38 -6.16 -2.76
C TYR A 102 1.44 -5.61 -1.81
N TRP A 103 2.43 -6.43 -1.48
CA TRP A 103 3.58 -6.01 -0.70
C TRP A 103 4.77 -6.93 -0.95
N GLY A 104 5.97 -6.38 -0.81
CA GLY A 104 7.18 -7.15 -0.51
C GLY A 104 7.33 -7.36 0.99
N GLN A 105 8.21 -8.27 1.45
CA GLN A 105 8.42 -8.50 2.88
C GLN A 105 9.91 -8.70 3.19
N PHE A 106 10.47 -7.88 4.08
CA PHE A 106 11.84 -8.07 4.52
C PHE A 106 11.97 -9.38 5.32
N GLY A 107 12.99 -10.18 5.01
CA GLY A 107 13.21 -11.50 5.63
C GLY A 107 12.18 -12.57 5.23
N GLY A 108 11.37 -12.32 4.20
CA GLY A 108 10.36 -13.27 3.71
C GLY A 108 9.93 -12.98 2.27
N ILE A 109 8.85 -13.63 1.84
CA ILE A 109 8.21 -13.33 0.54
C ILE A 109 6.88 -12.67 0.88
N GLY A 110 6.68 -11.44 0.40
CA GLY A 110 5.41 -10.74 0.51
C GLY A 110 4.30 -11.43 -0.29
N LYS A 111 3.17 -10.76 -0.48
CA LYS A 111 2.06 -11.37 -1.24
C LYS A 111 1.54 -10.44 -2.32
N ARG A 112 0.87 -11.09 -3.27
CA ARG A 112 0.35 -10.51 -4.50
C ARG A 112 -1.16 -10.67 -4.51
N LYS A 113 -1.91 -9.60 -4.82
CA LYS A 113 -3.39 -9.60 -4.89
C LYS A 113 -4.05 -10.37 -3.74
N THR A 114 -3.56 -10.16 -2.53
CA THR A 114 -3.98 -10.91 -1.35
C THR A 114 -4.61 -9.97 -0.33
N SER A 115 -5.54 -10.50 0.46
CA SER A 115 -6.10 -9.76 1.59
C SER A 115 -4.99 -9.28 2.53
N LEU A 116 -5.01 -8.00 2.87
CA LEU A 116 -3.95 -7.40 3.67
C LEU A 116 -3.85 -8.07 5.03
N ASN A 117 -4.88 -8.75 5.56
CA ASN A 117 -4.82 -9.43 6.86
C ASN A 117 -3.64 -10.39 7.04
N PHE A 118 -2.98 -10.80 5.95
CA PHE A 118 -1.75 -11.60 5.95
C PHE A 118 -0.43 -10.81 5.96
N SER A 119 -0.48 -9.47 5.85
CA SER A 119 0.65 -8.55 5.85
C SER A 119 1.07 -8.14 7.27
N TRP A 120 0.11 -8.01 8.18
CA TRP A 120 0.35 -7.72 9.60
C TRP A 120 -0.23 -8.78 10.53
N ARG A 121 0.32 -8.88 11.74
CA ARG A 121 -0.26 -9.72 12.80
C ARG A 121 -1.61 -9.14 13.21
N ARG A 122 -2.50 -10.01 13.70
CA ARG A 122 -3.84 -9.62 14.17
C ARG A 122 -3.82 -8.52 15.24
N SER A 123 -2.81 -8.50 16.11
CA SER A 123 -2.63 -7.47 17.15
C SER A 123 -2.25 -6.09 16.61
N ASP A 124 -1.68 -6.05 15.40
CA ASP A 124 -1.11 -4.84 14.81
C ASP A 124 -2.13 -4.13 13.93
N TRP A 125 -3.14 -4.87 13.44
CA TRP A 125 -4.23 -4.37 12.61
C TRP A 125 -4.88 -3.07 13.08
N PRO A 126 -5.26 -2.93 14.36
CA PRO A 126 -5.86 -1.68 14.84
C PRO A 126 -4.94 -0.46 14.75
N LYS A 127 -3.64 -0.66 14.52
CA LYS A 127 -2.62 0.39 14.44
C LYS A 127 -2.24 0.74 13.00
N VAL A 128 -2.57 -0.11 12.03
CA VAL A 128 -2.27 0.13 10.60
C VAL A 128 -3.02 1.38 10.16
N GLN A 129 -2.28 2.34 9.60
CA GLN A 129 -2.84 3.56 9.02
C GLN A 129 -2.92 3.43 7.51
N PHE A 130 -3.93 4.08 6.92
CA PHE A 130 -4.11 4.14 5.48
C PHE A 130 -3.94 5.57 4.99
N TYR A 131 -3.34 5.71 3.81
CA TYR A 131 -3.04 6.99 3.17
C TYR A 131 -3.48 6.94 1.73
N ALA A 132 -4.17 7.97 1.25
CA ALA A 132 -4.58 8.09 -0.15
C ALA A 132 -3.97 9.31 -0.82
N ALA A 133 -3.59 9.15 -2.09
CA ALA A 133 -3.21 10.23 -2.99
C ALA A 133 -3.99 10.12 -4.29
N LYS A 134 -4.41 11.27 -4.83
CA LYS A 134 -5.03 11.34 -6.15
C LYS A 134 -3.99 11.14 -7.25
N LEU A 135 -4.32 10.32 -8.24
CA LEU A 135 -3.55 10.12 -9.46
C LEU A 135 -3.79 11.24 -10.47
#